data_AF-K1SIH8-F1
#
_entry.id   AF-K1SIH8-F1
#
_cell.length_a   1.000
_cell.length_b   1.000
_cell.length_c   1.000
_cell.angle_alpha   90.00
_cell.angle_beta   90.00
_cell.angle_gamma   90.00
#
_symmetry.space_group_name_H-M   'P 1'
#
loop_
_entity.id
_entity.type
_entity.pdbx_description
1 polymer ?
#
loop_
_entity_poly.entity_id
_entity_poly.type
_entity_poly.pdbx_seq_one_letter_code
_entity_poly.pdbx_strand_id
1 'polypeptide(L)' 'MQEKLVSRAKELLSDGTVVRVLGWRKGDTDFSAEPAFFETAESLSEFT' A
#
# COMPACT_ATOMS: atom_id res chain seq x y z
N MET A 1 1.49 -10.29 -9.80
CA MET A 1 0.70 -10.67 -8.59
C MET A 1 0.47 -9.45 -7.70
N GLN A 2 1.51 -8.65 -7.46
CA GLN A 2 1.47 -7.40 -6.69
C GLN A 2 0.41 -6.41 -7.16
N GLU A 3 0.31 -6.11 -8.47
CA GLU A 3 -0.72 -5.18 -8.97
C GLU A 3 -2.14 -5.59 -8.60
N LYS A 4 -2.46 -6.90 -8.62
CA LYS A 4 -3.79 -7.39 -8.21
C LYS A 4 -4.04 -7.16 -6.71
N LEU A 5 -3.01 -7.33 -5.87
CA LEU A 5 -3.10 -7.08 -4.42
C LEU A 5 -3.28 -5.59 -4.14
N VAL A 6 -2.51 -4.74 -4.82
CA VAL A 6 -2.61 -3.27 -4.71
C VAL A 6 -3.99 -2.79 -5.16
N SER A 7 -4.52 -3.28 -6.28
CA SER A 7 -5.86 -2.93 -6.73
C SER A 7 -6.94 -3.35 -5.73
N ARG A 8 -6.85 -4.56 -5.16
CA ARG A 8 -7.81 -5.00 -4.15
C ARG A 8 -7.73 -4.19 -2.87
N ALA A 9 -6.52 -3.82 -2.43
CA ALA A 9 -6.31 -2.96 -1.26
C ALA A 9 -6.90 -1.56 -1.49
N LYS A 10 -6.77 -1.00 -2.71
CA LYS A 10 -7.40 0.28 -3.08
C LYS A 10 -8.92 0.19 -3.01
N GLU A 11 -9.52 -0.87 -3.54
CA GLU A 11 -10.96 -1.11 -3.46
C GLU A 11 -11.44 -1.14 -2.00
N LEU A 12 -10.77 -1.93 -1.14
CA LEU A 12 -11.15 -2.10 0.27
C LEU A 12 -10.97 -0.83 1.12
N LEU A 13 -10.00 0.02 0.79
CA LEU A 13 -9.86 1.34 1.43
C LEU A 13 -10.94 2.31 0.94
N SER A 14 -11.27 2.26 -0.35
CA SER A 14 -12.23 3.17 -0.99
C SER A 14 -13.67 2.86 -0.57
N ASP A 15 -14.00 1.58 -0.39
CA ASP A 15 -15.32 1.14 0.08
C ASP A 15 -15.47 1.19 1.62
N GLY A 16 -14.38 1.51 2.34
CA GLY A 16 -14.35 1.64 3.80
C GLY A 16 -14.36 0.31 4.55
N THR A 17 -14.24 -0.83 3.87
CA THR A 17 -14.10 -2.15 4.52
C THR A 17 -12.87 -2.20 5.42
N VAL A 18 -11.80 -1.49 5.04
CA VAL A 18 -10.62 -1.28 5.88
C VAL A 18 -10.31 0.20 6.02
N VAL A 19 -9.78 0.58 7.18
CA VAL A 19 -9.35 1.97 7.45
C VAL A 19 -7.87 2.20 7.15
N ARG A 20 -7.08 1.13 7.06
CA ARG A 20 -5.65 1.16 6.75
C ARG A 20 -5.14 -0.18 6.24
N VAL A 21 -4.10 -0.14 5.42
CA VAL A 21 -3.39 -1.31 4.89
C VAL A 21 -1.95 -1.27 5.38
N LEU A 22 -1.41 -2.40 5.86
CA LEU A 22 0.00 -2.56 6.19
C LEU A 22 0.74 -3.08 4.95
N GLY A 23 1.87 -2.46 4.62
CA GLY A 23 2.73 -2.92 3.54
C GLY A 23 4.14 -2.40 3.66
N TRP A 24 4.89 -2.54 2.57
CA TRP A 24 6.24 -2.03 2.45
C TRP A 24 6.27 -0.91 1.42
N ARG A 25 6.99 0.17 1.74
CA ARG A 25 7.31 1.24 0.80
C ARG A 25 8.82 1.27 0.55
N LYS A 26 9.23 1.96 -0.51
CA LYS A 26 10.65 2.22 -0.77
C LYS A 26 11.26 2.99 0.41
N GLY A 27 12.34 2.46 0.97
CA GLY A 27 13.13 3.11 2.00
C GLY A 27 14.16 4.07 1.40
N ASP A 28 15.08 4.57 2.23
CA ASP A 28 16.04 5.61 1.83
C ASP A 28 17.05 5.17 0.74
N THR A 29 17.26 3.86 0.58
CA THR A 29 18.15 3.29 -0.43
C THR A 29 17.38 2.44 -1.44
N ASP A 30 17.92 2.26 -2.64
CA ASP A 30 17.31 1.43 -3.70
C ASP A 30 17.13 -0.05 -3.31
N PHE A 31 17.78 -0.50 -2.23
CA PHE A 31 17.73 -1.88 -1.74
C PHE A 31 17.04 -2.02 -0.39
N SER A 32 16.54 -0.91 0.18
CA SER A 32 15.79 -0.92 1.44
C SER A 32 14.30 -0.74 1.19
N ALA A 33 13.50 -1.54 1.88
CA ALA A 33 12.09 -1.29 2.04
C ALA A 33 11.81 -1.04 3.53
N GLU A 34 10.79 -0.24 3.82
CA GLU A 34 10.36 0.06 5.19
C GLU A 34 8.86 -0.24 5.38
N PRO A 35 8.45 -0.72 6.57
CA PRO A 35 7.05 -0.99 6.83
C PRO A 35 6.29 0.34 6.94
N ALA A 36 5.12 0.42 6.29
CA ALA A 36 4.29 1.60 6.27
C ALA A 36 2.80 1.25 6.36
N PHE A 37 2.04 2.19 6.91
CA PHE A 37 0.58 2.17 6.87
C PHE A 37 0.09 3.06 5.72
N PHE A 38 -0.88 2.55 4.98
CA PHE A 38 -1.52 3.21 3.85
C PHE A 38 -2.98 3.43 4.21
N GLU A 39 -3.41 4.69 4.30
CA GLU A 39 -4.75 5.08 4.73
C GLU A 39 -5.61 5.56 3.56
N THR A 40 -5.00 5.79 2.39
CA THR A 40 -5.70 6.23 1.17
C THR A 40 -5.33 5.36 -0.03
N ALA A 41 -6.22 5.26 -1.01
CA ALA A 41 -5.95 4.56 -2.25
C ALA A 41 -4.76 5.17 -3.03
N GLU A 42 -4.52 6.48 -2.87
CA GLU A 42 -3.39 7.19 -3.49
C GLU A 42 -2.06 6.79 -2.84
N SER A 43 -2.03 6.64 -1.51
CA SER A 43 -0.82 6.24 -0.77
C SER A 43 -0.29 4.86 -1.19
N LEU A 44 -1.17 3.96 -1.67
CA LEU A 44 -0.78 2.65 -2.21
C LEU A 44 0.00 2.71 -3.53
N SER A 45 0.20 3.89 -4.12
CA SER A 45 1.13 4.07 -5.24
C SER A 45 2.60 3.87 -4.83
N GLU A 46 2.94 4.02 -3.54
CA GLU A 46 4.28 3.80 -2.99
C GLU A 46 4.55 2.34 -2.56
N PHE A 47 3.58 1.44 -2.76
CA PHE A 47 3.64 0.04 -2.33
C PHE A 47 4.67 -0.75 -3.16
N THR A 48 5.69 -1.31 -2.50
CA THR A 48 6.82 -2.07 -3.09
C THR A 48 6.68 -3.58 -2.92
#